data_AF-A0A3D9BAG7-F1
#
_entry.id   AF-A0A3D9BAG7-F1
#
_cell.length_a   1.000
_cell.length_b   1.000
_cell.length_c   1.000
_cell.angle_alpha   90.00
_cell.angle_beta   90.00
_cell.angle_gamma   90.00
#
_symmetry.space_group_name_H-M   'P 1'
#
loop_
_entity.id
_entity.type
_entity.pdbx_description
1 polymer ?
#
loop_
_entity_poly.entity_id
_entity_poly.type
_entity_poly.pdbx_seq_one_letter_code
_entity_poly.pdbx_strand_id
1 'polypeptide(L)'
;MEPVPHEVKNNEITVTLALLSKDLQDMMHHCLLYNWKYEIIDSYNLQLHIPKDSVHLLFYLGHKILSGISPLEYLQTRSHELHST
;
A
#
# COMPACT_ATOMS: atom_id res chain seq x y z
N MET A 1 -20.47 -27.98 27.76
CA MET A 1 -19.49 -26.88 27.61
C MET A 1 -19.20 -26.81 26.13
N GLU A 2 -19.88 -25.91 25.42
CA GLU A 2 -19.67 -25.73 23.98
C GLU A 2 -18.32 -25.01 23.78
N PRO A 3 -17.52 -25.39 22.75
CA PRO A 3 -16.28 -24.69 22.47
C PRO A 3 -16.62 -23.27 22.03
N VAL A 4 -16.15 -22.28 22.78
CA VAL A 4 -16.20 -20.88 22.38
C VAL A 4 -15.42 -20.76 21.07
N PRO A 5 -16.03 -20.32 19.96
CA PRO A 5 -15.27 -20.07 18.75
C PRO A 5 -14.31 -18.92 19.05
N HIS A 6 -13.03 -19.24 19.19
CA HIS A 6 -11.98 -18.25 19.07
C HIS A 6 -12.00 -17.81 17.60
N GLU A 7 -12.85 -16.84 17.27
CA GLU A 7 -12.68 -16.06 16.05
C GLU A 7 -11.27 -15.47 16.12
N VAL A 8 -10.34 -16.09 15.41
CA VAL A 8 -9.03 -15.50 15.16
C VAL A 8 -9.33 -14.25 14.36
N LYS A 9 -9.42 -13.10 15.04
CA LYS A 9 -9.51 -11.76 14.43
C LYS A 9 -8.22 -11.42 13.69
N ASN A 10 -7.73 -12.30 12.82
CA ASN A 10 -6.65 -12.05 11.88
C ASN A 10 -7.23 -11.28 10.69
N ASN A 11 -7.64 -10.03 10.95
CA ASN A 11 -8.11 -9.11 9.91
C ASN A 11 -6.96 -8.32 9.26
N GLU A 12 -5.74 -8.53 9.73
CA GLU A 12 -4.52 -7.97 9.17
C GLU A 12 -3.76 -9.04 8.37
N ILE A 13 -3.02 -8.61 7.36
CA ILE A 13 -1.98 -9.37 6.69
C ILE A 13 -0.65 -8.68 6.89
N THR A 14 0.42 -9.47 6.91
CA THR A 14 1.78 -8.96 6.96
C THR A 14 2.41 -9.11 5.58
N VAL A 15 2.99 -8.03 5.07
CA VAL A 15 3.71 -8.00 3.79
C VAL A 15 5.07 -7.35 4.02
N THR A 16 6.11 -7.87 3.39
CA THR A 16 7.43 -7.23 3.37
C THR A 16 7.69 -6.67 1.98
N LEU A 17 8.05 -5.40 1.90
CA LEU A 17 8.36 -4.69 0.67
C LEU A 17 9.86 -4.37 0.63
N ALA A 18 10.51 -4.74 -0.47
CA ALA A 18 11.86 -4.30 -0.78
C ALA A 18 11.77 -3.08 -1.71
N LEU A 19 12.21 -1.91 -1.24
CA LEU A 19 12.01 -0.62 -1.89
C LEU A 19 13.32 0.15 -1.98
N LEU A 20 13.46 1.00 -3.01
CA LEU A 20 14.54 1.99 -3.06
C LEU A 20 14.30 3.06 -1.98
N SER A 21 15.35 3.77 -1.55
CA SER A 21 15.25 4.71 -0.42
C SER A 21 14.18 5.80 -0.61
N LYS A 22 13.97 6.29 -1.84
CA LYS A 22 12.91 7.25 -2.14
C LYS A 22 11.52 6.63 -1.98
N ASP A 23 11.32 5.45 -2.56
CA ASP A 23 10.06 4.73 -2.56
C ASP A 23 9.68 4.24 -1.15
N LEU A 24 10.68 3.93 -0.33
CA LEU A 24 10.52 3.62 1.10
C LEU A 24 9.86 4.79 1.85
N GLN A 25 10.38 6.01 1.65
CA GLN A 25 9.83 7.21 2.31
C GLN A 25 8.40 7.51 1.83
N ASP A 26 8.14 7.38 0.54
CA ASP A 26 6.80 7.57 -0.03
C ASP A 26 5.81 6.52 0.52
N MET A 27 6.24 5.26 0.65
CA MET A 27 5.42 4.20 1.24
C MET A 27 5.16 4.44 2.74
N MET A 28 6.16 4.87 3.51
CA MET A 28 6.00 5.22 4.93
C MET A 28 4.99 6.36 5.10
N HIS A 29 5.04 7.39 4.25
CA HIS A 29 4.06 8.47 4.26
C HIS A 29 2.63 7.95 4.03
N HIS A 30 2.44 7.05 3.06
CA HIS A 30 1.15 6.41 2.82
C HIS A 30 0.67 5.56 3.98
N CYS A 31 1.56 4.84 4.68
CA CYS A 31 1.19 4.08 5.86
C CYS A 31 0.65 4.98 6.98
N LEU A 32 1.25 6.15 7.19
CA LEU A 32 0.74 7.14 8.15
C LEU A 32 -0.66 7.66 7.75
N LEU A 33 -0.87 7.95 6.46
CA LEU A 33 -2.17 8.41 5.95
C LEU A 33 -3.29 7.38 6.14
N TYR A 34 -2.99 6.10 5.96
CA TYR A 34 -3.95 5.01 6.07
C TYR A 34 -3.98 4.33 7.45
N ASN A 35 -3.20 4.86 8.41
CA ASN A 35 -3.05 4.30 9.75
C ASN A 35 -2.64 2.81 9.74
N TRP A 36 -1.79 2.43 8.79
CA TRP A 36 -1.20 1.09 8.71
C TRP A 36 0.03 1.02 9.60
N LYS A 37 0.16 -0.08 10.35
CA LYS A 37 1.36 -0.31 11.16
C LYS A 37 2.49 -0.76 10.25
N TYR A 38 3.70 -0.29 10.53
CA TYR A 38 4.88 -0.70 9.80
C TYR A 38 6.12 -0.75 10.68
N GLU A 39 7.09 -1.55 10.24
CA GLU A 39 8.42 -1.66 10.85
C GLU A 39 9.48 -1.66 9.75
N ILE A 40 10.57 -0.94 9.97
CA ILE A 40 11.73 -0.94 9.07
C ILE A 40 12.63 -2.09 9.53
N ILE A 41 12.74 -3.14 8.71
CA ILE A 41 13.58 -4.31 9.04
C ILE A 41 15.06 -3.98 8.76
N ASP A 42 15.33 -3.31 7.65
CA ASP A 42 16.66 -2.82 7.26
C ASP A 42 16.55 -1.59 6.33
N SER A 43 17.67 -1.12 5.78
CA SER A 43 17.73 0.11 4.97
C SER A 43 16.83 0.11 3.73
N TYR A 44 16.32 -1.04 3.29
CA TYR A 44 15.50 -1.16 2.08
C TYR A 44 14.23 -2.00 2.28
N ASN A 45 14.06 -2.64 3.43
CA ASN A 45 12.94 -3.52 3.69
C ASN A 45 11.95 -2.94 4.71
N LEU A 46 10.69 -2.83 4.29
CA LEU A 46 9.57 -2.35 5.09
C LEU A 46 8.57 -3.49 5.33
N GLN A 47 8.33 -3.84 6.58
CA GLN A 47 7.24 -4.71 6.96
C GLN A 47 5.98 -3.89 7.21
N LEU A 48 4.88 -4.27 6.55
CA LEU A 48 3.57 -3.65 6.69
C LEU A 48 2.60 -4.62 7.33
N HIS A 49 1.76 -4.12 8.23
CA HIS A 49 0.56 -4.81 8.71
C HIS A 49 -0.65 -4.05 8.18
N ILE A 50 -1.32 -4.62 7.19
CA ILE A 50 -2.43 -3.96 6.51
C ILE A 50 -3.72 -4.74 6.72
N PRO A 51 -4.88 -4.07 6.83
CA PRO A 51 -6.17 -4.77 6.82
C PRO A 51 -6.33 -5.55 5.50
N LYS A 52 -6.89 -6.76 5.57
CA LYS A 52 -7.18 -7.60 4.38
C LYS A 52 -7.97 -6.85 3.32
N ASP A 53 -8.94 -6.06 3.76
CA ASP A 53 -9.81 -5.30 2.87
C ASP A 53 -9.07 -4.16 2.18
N SER A 54 -7.85 -3.80 2.62
CA SER A 54 -7.03 -2.73 2.05
C SER A 54 -5.89 -3.24 1.16
N VAL A 55 -5.85 -4.53 0.83
CA VAL A 55 -4.85 -5.12 -0.08
C VAL A 55 -4.85 -4.45 -1.46
N HIS A 56 -6.03 -4.10 -1.98
CA HIS A 56 -6.16 -3.39 -3.25
C HIS A 56 -5.42 -2.04 -3.24
N LEU A 57 -5.38 -1.37 -2.09
CA LEU A 57 -4.67 -0.11 -1.92
C LEU A 57 -3.16 -0.30 -1.96
N LEU A 58 -2.65 -1.40 -1.40
CA LEU A 58 -1.23 -1.76 -1.52
C LEU A 58 -0.82 -1.93 -2.99
N PHE A 59 -1.63 -2.63 -3.79
CA PHE A 59 -1.38 -2.76 -5.23
C PHE A 59 -1.40 -1.42 -5.96
N TYR A 60 -2.37 -0.55 -5.63
CA TYR A 60 -2.44 0.79 -6.19
C TYR A 60 -1.20 1.63 -5.85
N LEU A 61 -0.74 1.60 -4.60
CA LEU A 61 0.46 2.33 -4.16
C LEU A 61 1.72 1.79 -4.85
N GLY A 62 1.85 0.47 -4.95
CA GLY A 62 2.94 -0.16 -5.70
C GLY A 62 2.96 0.30 -7.15
N HIS A 63 1.81 0.28 -7.84
CA HIS A 63 1.71 0.80 -9.20
C HIS A 63 2.06 2.29 -9.28
N LYS A 64 1.55 3.12 -8.38
CA LYS A 64 1.83 4.57 -8.37
C LYS A 64 3.33 4.86 -8.22
N ILE A 65 4.00 4.14 -7.32
CA ILE A 65 5.45 4.26 -7.08
C ILE A 65 6.23 3.80 -8.31
N LEU A 66 5.91 2.61 -8.84
CA LEU A 66 6.64 2.01 -9.97
C LEU A 66 6.43 2.74 -11.30
N SER A 67 5.25 3.30 -11.52
CA SER A 67 4.94 3.99 -12.77
C SER A 67 5.54 5.39 -12.82
N GLY A 68 6.10 5.91 -11.71
CA GLY A 68 6.71 7.24 -11.66
C GLY A 68 5.74 8.40 -11.91
N ILE A 69 4.43 8.11 -11.97
CA ILE A 69 3.40 9.07 -12.37
C ILE A 69 3.18 10.02 -11.19
N SER A 70 3.61 11.27 -11.36
CA SER A 70 3.21 12.32 -10.42
C SER A 70 1.67 12.48 -10.45
N PRO A 71 1.00 12.83 -9.34
CA PRO A 71 -0.46 13.00 -9.33
C PRO A 71 -1.01 13.94 -10.42
N LEU A 72 -0.16 14.85 -10.92
CA LEU A 72 -0.45 15.75 -12.03
C LEU A 72 -0.46 15.05 -13.39
N GLU A 73 0.45 14.11 -13.65
CA GLU A 73 0.55 13.39 -14.92
C GLU A 73 -0.58 12.36 -15.12
N TYR A 74 -1.12 11.78 -14.03
CA TYR A 74 -2.27 10.87 -14.09
C TYR A 74 -3.56 11.58 -14.52
N LEU A 75 -3.78 12.81 -14.04
CA LEU A 75 -4.93 13.62 -14.44
C LEU A 75 -4.83 14.06 -15.91
N GLN A 76 -3.62 14.30 -16.39
CA GLN A 76 -3.36 14.65 -17.80
C GLN A 76 -3.55 13.46 -18.74
N THR A 77 -3.05 12.27 -18.38
CA THR A 77 -3.24 11.04 -19.17
C THR A 77 -4.72 10.66 -19.25
N ARG A 78 -5.47 10.77 -18.14
CA ARG A 78 -6.92 10.49 -18.14
C ARG A 78 -7.73 11.50 -18.96
N SER A 79 -7.30 12.77 -18.99
CA SER A 79 -7.92 13.78 -19.85
C SER A 79 -7.69 13.49 -21.34
N HIS A 80 -6.53 12.95 -21.71
CA HIS A 80 -6.22 12.60 -23.11
C HIS A 80 -7.03 11.39 -23.60
N GLU A 81 -7.29 10.42 -22.73
CA GLU A 81 -8.10 9.24 -23.07
C GLU A 81 -9.59 9.57 -23.24
N LEU A 82 -10.12 10.53 -22.48
CA LEU A 82 -11.52 10.99 -22.56
C LEU A 82 -11.82 11.85 -23.81
N HIS A 83 -10.81 12.37 -24.50
CA HIS A 83 -10.95 13.19 -25.71
C HIS A 83 -10.62 12.44 -27.01
N SER A 84 -10.31 11.14 -26.95
CA SER A 84 -10.08 10.29 -28.14
C SER A 84 -11.24 9.34 -28.49
N THR A 85 -12.43 9.57 -27.94
CA THR A 85 -13.69 8.90 -28.35
C THR A 85 -14.64 9.87 -29.02
#